data_AF-A0A662T004-F1
#
_entry.id   AF-A0A662T004-F1
#
_cell.length_a   1.000
_cell.length_b   1.000
_cell.length_c   1.000
_cell.angle_alpha   90.00
_cell.angle_beta   90.00
_cell.angle_gamma   90.00
#
_symmetry.space_group_name_H-M   'P 1'
#
loop_
_entity.id
_entity.type
_entity.pdbx_description
1 polymer ?
#
loop_
_entity_poly.entity_id
_entity_poly.type
_entity_poly.pdbx_seq_one_letter_code
_entity_poly.pdbx_strand_id
1 'polypeptide(L)'
;MFTMALDEVMEMAARRGFFWQGFRDVYSDAPAGLWVYGPLGVKMKNKVIELWREKIVRREEGVELDSTCISPGSVFEASGHTKHFNDKLVECLKCHRRHRADMLLEEQAGLTGLEGLSEGELYKLIVEKMVKCPYCGSSEFSEVRRFNLMFEMRIGATGKDIAYLRPETTQSSVVEIRRLQQIARNKLPLVICQVGKAFRNEISPRHGLIR
;
A
#
# COMPACT_ATOMS: atom_id res chain seq x y z
N MET A 1 20.98 -13.49 9.45
CA MET A 1 22.23 -12.99 8.83
C MET A 1 21.99 -12.45 7.40
N PHE A 2 20.87 -11.75 7.15
CA PHE A 2 20.49 -11.21 5.82
C PHE A 2 20.25 -9.68 5.85
N THR A 3 20.29 -9.05 7.02
CA THR A 3 19.92 -7.64 7.21
C THR A 3 20.99 -6.65 6.74
N MET A 4 22.28 -7.00 6.82
CA MET A 4 23.37 -6.12 6.35
C MET A 4 23.29 -5.83 4.83
N ALA A 5 22.84 -6.79 4.02
CA ALA A 5 22.83 -6.64 2.56
C ALA A 5 21.77 -5.65 2.05
N LEU A 6 20.62 -5.53 2.72
CA LEU A 6 19.54 -4.64 2.27
C LEU A 6 19.88 -3.17 2.54
N ASP A 7 20.36 -2.87 3.75
CA ASP A 7 20.70 -1.51 4.15
C ASP A 7 21.85 -0.96 3.29
N GLU A 8 22.87 -1.78 3.00
CA GLU A 8 23.96 -1.42 2.09
C GLU A 8 23.47 -1.11 0.67
N VAL A 9 22.53 -1.93 0.14
CA VAL A 9 21.92 -1.70 -1.18
C VAL A 9 21.11 -0.40 -1.19
N MET A 10 20.32 -0.15 -0.14
CA MET A 10 19.52 1.06 -0.02
C MET A 10 20.38 2.32 0.08
N GLU A 11 21.46 2.27 0.86
CA GLU A 11 22.40 3.38 0.98
C GLU A 11 23.11 3.67 -0.35
N MET A 12 23.57 2.62 -1.04
CA MET A 12 24.17 2.77 -2.36
C MET A 12 23.16 3.34 -3.38
N ALA A 13 21.92 2.85 -3.37
CA ALA A 13 20.85 3.32 -4.25
C ALA A 13 20.57 4.82 -4.04
N ALA A 14 20.53 5.28 -2.78
CA ALA A 14 20.37 6.68 -2.44
C ALA A 14 21.57 7.51 -2.94
N ARG A 15 22.81 7.12 -2.60
CA ARG A 15 24.03 7.83 -3.01
C ARG A 15 24.19 7.94 -4.53
N ARG A 16 23.74 6.93 -5.29
CA ARG A 16 23.84 6.90 -6.75
C ARG A 16 22.65 7.55 -7.47
N GLY A 17 21.66 8.07 -6.74
CA GLY A 17 20.53 8.78 -7.34
C GLY A 17 19.42 7.88 -7.90
N PHE A 18 19.26 6.67 -7.35
CA PHE A 18 18.13 5.79 -7.67
C PHE A 18 16.89 6.16 -6.86
N PHE A 19 16.92 6.00 -5.53
CA PHE A 19 15.80 6.38 -4.68
C PHE A 19 16.25 6.62 -3.23
N TRP A 20 15.47 7.41 -2.47
CA TRP A 20 15.68 7.69 -1.05
C TRP A 20 14.36 8.05 -0.37
N GLN A 21 14.36 8.10 0.97
CA GLN A 21 13.16 8.52 1.71
C GLN A 21 12.87 10.00 1.44
N GLY A 22 11.62 10.27 1.03
CA GLY A 22 11.20 11.63 0.71
C GLY A 22 11.15 12.53 1.93
N PHE A 23 11.44 13.82 1.71
CA PHE A 23 11.30 14.92 2.67
C PHE A 23 12.18 14.86 3.93
N ARG A 24 12.67 13.69 4.34
CA ARG A 24 13.37 13.44 5.61
C ARG A 24 14.65 14.27 5.82
N ASP A 25 15.33 14.65 4.74
CA ASP A 25 16.54 15.49 4.82
C ASP A 25 16.25 16.91 5.34
N VAL A 26 15.00 17.37 5.22
CA VAL A 26 14.56 18.72 5.61
C VAL A 26 13.50 18.68 6.71
N TYR A 27 12.61 17.69 6.65
CA TYR A 27 11.46 17.54 7.55
C TYR A 27 11.62 16.25 8.35
N SER A 28 12.04 16.39 9.62
CA SER A 28 12.24 15.25 10.52
C SER A 28 10.96 14.50 10.88
N ASP A 29 9.80 15.16 10.72
CA ASP A 29 8.46 14.62 10.94
C ASP A 29 7.86 13.96 9.69
N ALA A 30 8.59 13.92 8.57
CA ALA A 30 8.14 13.26 7.35
C ALA A 30 7.76 11.79 7.62
N PRO A 31 6.55 11.37 7.22
CA PRO A 31 6.10 10.00 7.47
C PRO A 31 6.92 8.99 6.68
N ALA A 32 7.05 7.78 7.24
CA ALA A 32 7.65 6.64 6.55
C ALA A 32 6.79 6.19 5.35
N GLY A 33 7.35 5.38 4.45
CA GLY A 33 6.65 4.84 3.27
C GLY A 33 6.59 5.79 2.07
N LEU A 34 7.05 7.03 2.20
CA LEU A 34 7.14 7.98 1.09
C LEU A 34 8.56 8.00 0.51
N TRP A 35 8.68 7.65 -0.77
CA TRP A 35 9.97 7.52 -1.45
C TRP A 35 10.06 8.41 -2.68
N VAL A 36 11.25 8.96 -2.91
CA VAL A 36 11.59 9.76 -4.10
C VAL A 36 12.45 8.92 -5.02
N TYR A 37 12.11 8.89 -6.31
CA TYR A 37 13.01 8.39 -7.34
C TYR A 37 13.88 9.52 -7.87
N GLY A 38 15.20 9.35 -7.78
CA GLY A 38 16.18 10.29 -8.31
C GLY A 38 16.39 10.19 -9.81
N PRO A 39 17.38 10.91 -10.38
CA PRO A 39 17.63 10.95 -11.82
C PRO A 39 17.83 9.58 -12.47
N LEU A 40 18.58 8.67 -11.82
CA LEU A 40 18.74 7.30 -12.33
C LEU A 40 17.49 6.46 -12.08
N GLY A 41 16.83 6.66 -10.94
CA GLY A 41 15.61 5.95 -10.57
C GLY A 41 14.45 6.21 -11.52
N VAL A 42 14.23 7.47 -11.91
CA VAL A 42 13.19 7.84 -12.88
C VAL A 42 13.46 7.18 -14.24
N LYS A 43 14.71 7.21 -14.72
CA LYS A 43 15.11 6.53 -15.96
C LYS A 43 14.86 5.03 -15.89
N MET A 44 15.29 4.39 -14.80
CA MET A 44 15.08 2.96 -14.56
C MET A 44 13.59 2.61 -14.53
N LYS A 45 12.79 3.35 -13.74
CA LYS A 45 11.33 3.17 -13.63
C LYS A 45 10.67 3.25 -15.00
N ASN A 46 11.01 4.27 -15.79
CA ASN A 46 10.41 4.44 -17.12
C ASN A 46 10.81 3.32 -18.08
N LYS A 47 12.06 2.84 -18.01
CA LYS A 47 12.50 1.69 -18.81
C LYS A 47 11.74 0.41 -18.46
N VAL A 48 11.48 0.15 -17.18
CA VAL A 48 10.66 -0.99 -16.73
C VAL A 48 9.22 -0.88 -17.24
N ILE A 49 8.63 0.31 -17.18
CA ILE A 49 7.27 0.55 -17.70
C ILE A 49 7.22 0.34 -19.22
N GLU A 50 8.21 0.81 -19.98
CA GLU A 50 8.27 0.58 -21.43
C GLU A 50 8.43 -0.90 -21.79
N LEU A 51 9.24 -1.64 -21.02
CA LEU A 51 9.34 -3.09 -21.18
C LEU A 51 8.01 -3.78 -20.90
N TRP A 52 7.28 -3.36 -19.87
CA TRP A 52 5.93 -3.87 -19.60
C TRP A 52 4.96 -3.57 -20.76
N ARG A 53 5.00 -2.35 -21.32
CA ARG A 53 4.21 -2.00 -22.52
C ARG A 53 4.56 -2.86 -23.73
N GLU A 54 5.83 -3.10 -23.96
CA GLU A 54 6.28 -3.96 -25.07
C GLU A 54 5.85 -5.41 -24.88
N LYS A 55 6.09 -5.97 -23.68
CA LYS A 55 5.90 -7.41 -23.43
C LYS A 55 4.46 -7.81 -23.16
N ILE A 56 3.62 -6.88 -22.69
CA ILE A 56 2.23 -7.15 -22.32
C ILE A 56 1.28 -6.35 -23.20
N VAL A 57 1.28 -5.02 -23.09
CA VAL A 57 0.28 -4.18 -23.75
C VAL A 57 0.27 -4.36 -25.26
N ARG A 58 1.42 -4.20 -25.93
CA ARG A 58 1.52 -4.33 -27.40
C ARG A 58 1.33 -5.78 -27.86
N ARG A 59 1.85 -6.75 -27.10
CA ARG A 59 1.78 -8.17 -27.43
C ARG A 59 0.34 -8.70 -27.40
N GLU A 60 -0.43 -8.27 -26.41
CA GLU A 60 -1.82 -8.71 -26.20
C GLU A 60 -2.84 -7.77 -26.87
N GLU A 61 -2.38 -6.86 -27.74
CA GLU A 61 -3.21 -5.82 -28.38
C GLU A 61 -4.09 -5.06 -27.36
N GLY A 62 -3.54 -4.83 -26.16
CA GLY A 62 -4.23 -4.24 -25.03
C GLY A 62 -4.56 -2.77 -25.24
N VAL A 63 -5.74 -2.38 -24.77
CA VAL A 63 -6.17 -0.97 -24.72
C VAL A 63 -5.64 -0.36 -23.43
N GLU A 64 -4.59 0.45 -23.55
CA GLU A 64 -4.03 1.20 -22.40
C GLU A 64 -4.87 2.45 -22.13
N LEU A 65 -5.23 2.68 -20.85
CA LEU A 65 -5.82 3.92 -20.39
C LEU A 65 -5.06 4.50 -19.19
N ASP A 66 -5.29 5.79 -18.95
CA ASP A 66 -4.94 6.46 -17.70
C ASP A 66 -6.21 7.07 -17.11
N SER A 67 -6.42 6.87 -15.81
CA SER A 67 -7.61 7.30 -15.09
C SER A 67 -7.22 7.99 -13.80
N THR A 68 -8.16 8.74 -13.25
CA THR A 68 -7.99 9.53 -12.03
C THR A 68 -7.54 8.67 -10.85
N CYS A 69 -6.74 9.29 -9.96
CA CYS A 69 -6.32 8.66 -8.70
C CYS A 69 -7.39 8.76 -7.60
N ILE A 70 -8.41 9.58 -7.80
CA ILE A 70 -9.46 9.87 -6.82
C ILE A 70 -10.78 9.34 -7.38
N SER A 71 -11.45 8.48 -6.63
CA SER A 71 -12.76 7.95 -7.04
C SER A 71 -13.83 8.16 -5.96
N PRO A 72 -15.11 8.32 -6.34
CA PRO A 72 -16.22 8.44 -5.39
C PRO A 72 -16.30 7.22 -4.46
N GLY A 73 -16.76 7.45 -3.22
CA GLY A 73 -16.90 6.38 -2.22
C GLY A 73 -17.76 5.19 -2.68
N SER A 74 -18.79 5.46 -3.49
CA SER A 74 -19.68 4.42 -4.03
C SER A 74 -18.96 3.35 -4.85
N VAL A 75 -17.85 3.69 -5.53
CA VAL A 75 -17.03 2.70 -6.28
C VAL A 75 -16.38 1.71 -5.32
N PHE A 76 -15.91 2.17 -4.17
CA PHE A 76 -15.22 1.35 -3.18
C PHE A 76 -16.18 0.63 -2.22
N GLU A 77 -17.39 1.15 -2.06
CA GLU A 77 -18.49 0.42 -1.42
C GLU A 77 -18.95 -0.75 -2.30
N ALA A 78 -19.20 -0.50 -3.59
CA ALA A 78 -19.63 -1.52 -4.54
C ALA A 78 -18.61 -2.65 -4.71
N SER A 79 -17.32 -2.31 -4.73
CA SER A 79 -16.23 -3.29 -4.81
C SER A 79 -15.87 -3.94 -3.46
N GLY A 80 -16.50 -3.52 -2.36
CA GLY A 80 -16.28 -4.08 -1.01
C GLY A 80 -15.02 -3.59 -0.28
N HIS A 81 -14.23 -2.70 -0.89
CA HIS A 81 -13.00 -2.17 -0.30
C HIS A 81 -13.24 -1.44 1.03
N THR A 82 -14.36 -0.70 1.16
CA THR A 82 -14.69 -0.02 2.43
C THR A 82 -14.88 -0.98 3.61
N LYS A 83 -15.24 -2.24 3.34
CA LYS A 83 -15.50 -3.26 4.37
C LYS A 83 -14.36 -4.23 4.56
N HIS A 84 -13.61 -4.54 3.51
CA HIS A 84 -12.67 -5.66 3.49
C HIS A 84 -11.21 -5.25 3.31
N PHE A 85 -10.92 -4.05 2.82
CA PHE A 85 -9.56 -3.57 2.61
C PHE A 85 -8.93 -3.03 3.90
N ASN A 86 -8.76 -3.92 4.88
CA ASN A 86 -8.28 -3.57 6.21
C ASN A 86 -7.15 -4.48 6.68
N ASP A 87 -6.27 -3.90 7.49
CA ASP A 87 -5.31 -4.64 8.30
C ASP A 87 -5.77 -4.70 9.77
N LYS A 88 -5.20 -5.64 10.52
CA LYS A 88 -5.45 -5.81 11.96
C LYS A 88 -4.43 -4.99 12.74
N LEU A 89 -4.89 -3.89 13.32
CA LEU A 89 -4.08 -2.90 14.03
C LEU A 89 -4.11 -3.14 15.53
N VAL A 90 -2.96 -3.00 16.17
CA VAL A 90 -2.82 -2.93 17.63
C VAL A 90 -1.97 -1.72 18.01
N GLU A 91 -2.32 -1.03 19.10
CA GLU A 91 -1.59 0.15 19.59
C GLU A 91 -0.92 -0.15 20.93
N CYS A 92 0.35 0.22 21.08
CA CYS A 92 1.01 0.18 22.39
C CYS A 92 0.48 1.32 23.26
N LEU A 93 -0.11 1.00 24.41
CA LEU A 93 -0.78 1.98 25.28
C LEU A 93 0.21 2.95 25.96
N LYS A 94 1.50 2.61 25.99
CA LYS A 94 2.55 3.44 26.60
C LYS A 94 3.12 4.48 25.64
N CYS A 95 3.36 4.11 24.38
CA CYS A 95 4.04 4.98 23.41
C CYS A 95 3.18 5.35 22.19
N HIS A 96 1.94 4.87 22.14
CA HIS A 96 0.96 5.12 21.09
C HIS A 96 1.40 4.72 19.67
N ARG A 97 2.48 3.94 19.55
CA ARG A 97 2.90 3.37 18.27
C ARG A 97 1.94 2.27 17.87
N ARG A 98 1.58 2.29 16.60
CA ARG A 98 0.65 1.35 15.97
C ARG A 98 1.45 0.29 15.23
N HIS A 99 0.97 -0.94 15.36
CA HIS A 99 1.58 -2.11 14.77
C HIS A 99 0.52 -2.90 14.03
N ARG A 100 0.92 -3.56 12.95
CA ARG A 100 0.13 -4.64 12.38
C ARG A 100 0.27 -5.85 13.31
N ALA A 101 -0.85 -6.38 13.79
CA ALA A 101 -0.88 -7.32 14.92
C ALA A 101 -0.23 -8.66 14.57
N ASP A 102 -0.43 -9.16 13.36
CA ASP A 102 0.26 -10.32 12.82
C ASP A 102 1.78 -10.09 12.81
N MET A 103 2.26 -9.03 12.18
CA MET A 103 3.70 -8.73 12.07
C MET A 103 4.37 -8.55 13.43
N LEU A 104 3.67 -7.93 14.39
CA LEU A 104 4.19 -7.78 15.75
C LEU A 104 4.44 -9.16 16.39
N LEU A 105 3.52 -10.11 16.20
CA LEU A 105 3.65 -11.48 16.69
C LEU A 105 4.74 -12.25 15.93
N GLU A 106 4.87 -12.06 14.62
CA GLU A 106 5.94 -12.69 13.85
C GLU A 106 7.32 -12.22 14.33
N GLU A 107 7.48 -10.91 14.56
CA GLU A 107 8.75 -10.32 14.99
C GLU A 107 9.12 -10.63 16.44
N GLN A 108 8.15 -10.60 17.36
CA GLN A 108 8.43 -10.74 18.79
C GLN A 108 8.27 -12.17 19.31
N ALA A 109 7.43 -12.98 18.67
CA ALA A 109 7.15 -14.35 19.10
C ALA A 109 7.57 -15.42 18.08
N GLY A 110 8.10 -15.03 16.91
CA GLY A 110 8.57 -15.96 15.89
C GLY A 110 7.46 -16.82 15.26
N LEU A 111 6.21 -16.39 15.39
CA LEU A 111 5.05 -17.06 14.81
C LEU A 111 4.97 -16.74 13.31
N THR A 112 4.26 -17.56 12.53
CA THR A 112 4.03 -17.33 11.09
C THR A 112 2.62 -17.77 10.71
N GLY A 113 2.10 -17.28 9.59
CA GLY A 113 0.79 -17.69 9.07
C GLY A 113 -0.40 -17.14 9.85
N LEU A 114 -0.24 -15.95 10.45
CA LEU A 114 -1.23 -15.34 11.33
C LEU A 114 -2.29 -14.49 10.61
N GLU A 115 -2.15 -14.27 9.29
CA GLU A 115 -3.01 -13.37 8.52
C GLU A 115 -4.51 -13.75 8.58
N GLY A 116 -4.81 -15.04 8.71
CA GLY A 116 -6.17 -15.57 8.76
C GLY A 116 -6.88 -15.47 10.12
N LEU A 117 -6.16 -15.21 11.21
CA LEU A 117 -6.72 -15.25 12.57
C LEU A 117 -7.61 -14.06 12.88
N SER A 118 -8.70 -14.27 13.64
CA SER A 118 -9.55 -13.16 14.09
C SER A 118 -8.82 -12.18 15.01
N GLU A 119 -9.39 -11.00 15.18
CA GLU A 119 -8.85 -9.95 16.04
C GLU A 119 -8.70 -10.43 17.50
N GLY A 120 -9.71 -11.17 18.00
CA GLY A 120 -9.69 -11.75 19.34
C GLY A 120 -8.61 -12.82 19.51
N GLU A 121 -8.40 -13.67 18.50
CA GLU A 121 -7.34 -14.68 18.53
C GLU A 121 -5.95 -14.04 18.52
N LEU A 122 -5.73 -13.01 17.70
CA LEU A 122 -4.47 -12.26 17.70
C LEU A 122 -4.23 -11.56 19.04
N TYR A 123 -5.24 -10.92 19.62
CA TYR A 123 -5.11 -10.28 20.92
C TYR A 123 -4.76 -11.29 22.02
N LYS A 124 -5.42 -12.45 22.02
CA LYS A 124 -5.10 -13.55 22.94
C LYS A 124 -3.65 -14.00 22.81
N LEU A 125 -3.15 -14.17 21.59
CA LEU A 125 -1.75 -14.54 21.33
C LEU A 125 -0.76 -13.46 21.83
N ILE A 126 -1.09 -12.17 21.65
CA ILE A 126 -0.25 -11.06 22.15
C ILE A 126 -0.07 -11.14 23.67
N VAL A 127 -1.17 -11.41 24.39
CA VAL A 127 -1.17 -11.54 25.84
C VAL A 127 -0.46 -12.82 26.28
N GLU A 128 -0.79 -13.98 25.70
CA GLU A 128 -0.22 -15.29 26.06
C GLU A 128 1.29 -15.36 25.82
N LYS A 129 1.77 -14.75 24.74
CA LYS A 129 3.20 -14.70 24.41
C LYS A 129 3.94 -13.56 25.10
N MET A 130 3.29 -12.78 25.94
CA MET A 130 3.87 -11.64 26.66
C MET A 130 4.65 -10.72 25.71
N VAL A 131 4.07 -10.46 24.54
CA VAL A 131 4.68 -9.67 23.49
C VAL A 131 5.07 -8.30 24.04
N LYS A 132 6.28 -7.85 23.70
CA LYS A 132 6.77 -6.53 24.09
C LYS A 132 6.79 -5.61 22.90
N CYS A 133 6.47 -4.34 23.13
CA CYS A 133 6.64 -3.31 22.12
C CYS A 133 8.14 -3.17 21.78
N PRO A 134 8.54 -3.31 20.51
CA PRO A 134 9.95 -3.25 20.11
C PRO A 134 10.58 -1.87 20.35
N TYR A 135 9.77 -0.84 20.60
CA TYR A 135 10.24 0.54 20.78
C TYR A 135 10.39 0.96 22.24
N CYS A 136 9.52 0.50 23.14
CA CYS A 136 9.51 0.94 24.54
C CYS A 136 9.51 -0.20 25.57
N GLY A 137 9.47 -1.45 25.12
CA GLY A 137 9.50 -2.64 25.97
C GLY A 137 8.20 -2.92 26.74
N SER A 138 7.18 -2.07 26.63
CA SER A 138 5.88 -2.29 27.29
C SER A 138 5.15 -3.50 26.71
N SER A 139 4.47 -4.27 27.55
CA SER A 139 3.54 -5.34 27.15
C SER A 139 2.07 -4.88 27.16
N GLU A 140 1.83 -3.61 27.41
CA GLU A 140 0.48 -3.04 27.43
C GLU A 140 0.06 -2.61 26.01
N PHE A 141 -0.87 -3.35 25.44
CA PHE A 141 -1.44 -3.13 24.12
C PHE A 141 -2.95 -2.96 24.18
N SER A 142 -3.50 -2.18 23.25
CA SER A 142 -4.94 -2.11 23.02
C SER A 142 -5.48 -3.44 22.50
N GLU A 143 -6.81 -3.58 22.46
CA GLU A 143 -7.43 -4.63 21.64
C GLU A 143 -7.06 -4.46 20.16
N VAL A 144 -7.07 -5.58 19.44
CA VAL A 144 -6.83 -5.60 18.00
C VAL A 144 -8.11 -5.14 17.28
N ARG A 145 -7.97 -4.20 16.35
CA ARG A 145 -9.10 -3.68 15.56
C ARG A 145 -8.80 -3.66 14.07
N ARG A 146 -9.84 -3.64 13.24
CA ARG A 146 -9.68 -3.42 11.80
C ARG A 146 -9.36 -1.98 11.50
N PHE A 147 -8.40 -1.77 10.61
CA PHE A 147 -8.01 -0.46 10.12
C PHE A 147 -8.05 -0.44 8.59
N ASN A 148 -8.90 0.41 8.02
CA ASN A 148 -9.01 0.52 6.56
C ASN A 148 -7.77 1.18 5.98
N LEU A 149 -7.20 0.55 4.95
CA LEU A 149 -5.96 1.00 4.32
C LEU A 149 -6.18 2.04 3.21
N MET A 150 -7.41 2.46 2.93
CA MET A 150 -7.66 3.53 1.96
C MET A 150 -7.46 4.91 2.59
N PHE A 151 -6.96 5.86 1.80
CA PHE A 151 -6.98 7.26 2.18
C PHE A 151 -8.34 7.86 1.81
N GLU A 152 -9.16 8.13 2.82
CA GLU A 152 -10.41 8.88 2.68
C GLU A 152 -10.13 10.38 2.49
N MET A 153 -10.91 11.02 1.63
CA MET A 153 -10.95 12.47 1.46
C MET A 153 -12.37 12.97 1.23
N ARG A 154 -12.56 14.28 1.39
CA ARG A 154 -13.81 14.98 1.10
C ARG A 154 -13.62 15.89 -0.10
N ILE A 155 -14.46 15.73 -1.12
CA ILE A 155 -14.43 16.53 -2.36
C ILE A 155 -15.48 17.65 -2.28
N GLY A 156 -15.17 18.77 -2.94
CA GLY A 156 -16.10 19.88 -3.13
C GLY A 156 -16.09 20.87 -1.97
N ALA A 157 -16.60 22.08 -2.23
CA ALA A 157 -16.58 23.18 -1.26
C ALA A 157 -17.40 22.90 0.01
N THR A 158 -18.37 21.99 -0.07
CA THR A 158 -19.21 21.60 1.07
C THR A 158 -18.61 20.48 1.91
N GLY A 159 -17.60 19.76 1.39
CA GLY A 159 -16.98 18.60 2.05
C GLY A 159 -17.93 17.42 2.30
N LYS A 160 -19.10 17.39 1.64
CA LYS A 160 -20.10 16.32 1.85
C LYS A 160 -19.77 15.05 1.06
N ASP A 161 -19.11 15.19 -0.08
CA ASP A 161 -18.85 14.07 -0.98
C ASP A 161 -17.61 13.29 -0.53
N ILE A 162 -17.83 12.06 -0.09
CA ILE A 162 -16.75 11.15 0.31
C ILE A 162 -16.11 10.55 -0.94
N ALA A 163 -14.79 10.60 -0.99
CA ALA A 163 -13.99 9.97 -2.02
C ALA A 163 -12.72 9.35 -1.41
N TYR A 164 -12.01 8.57 -2.20
CA TYR A 164 -10.78 7.93 -1.75
C TYR A 164 -9.69 8.07 -2.80
N LEU A 165 -8.43 8.12 -2.35
CA LEU A 165 -7.31 7.75 -3.21
C LEU A 165 -7.42 6.26 -3.51
N ARG A 166 -7.35 5.89 -4.79
CA ARG A 166 -7.52 4.51 -5.21
C ARG A 166 -6.45 3.58 -4.59
N PRO A 167 -6.84 2.44 -3.98
CA PRO A 167 -5.90 1.46 -3.43
C PRO A 167 -5.29 0.53 -4.50
N GLU A 168 -5.86 0.56 -5.70
CA GLU A 168 -5.45 -0.19 -6.88
C GLU A 168 -5.92 0.53 -8.16
N THR A 169 -5.43 0.12 -9.33
CA THR A 169 -5.84 0.68 -10.63
C THR A 169 -7.06 -0.02 -11.24
N THR A 170 -7.39 -1.23 -10.80
CA THR A 170 -8.39 -2.12 -11.42
C THR A 170 -9.78 -1.49 -11.47
N GLN A 171 -10.25 -0.92 -10.36
CA GLN A 171 -11.59 -0.32 -10.29
C GLN A 171 -11.77 0.78 -11.34
N SER A 172 -10.75 1.61 -11.57
CA SER A 172 -10.77 2.65 -12.58
C SER A 172 -10.93 2.09 -14.00
N SER A 173 -10.36 0.92 -14.30
CA SER A 173 -10.53 0.25 -15.59
C SER A 173 -11.91 -0.42 -15.73
N VAL A 174 -12.41 -1.02 -14.65
CA VAL A 174 -13.72 -1.71 -14.63
C VAL A 174 -14.88 -0.73 -14.82
N VAL A 175 -14.82 0.46 -14.19
CA VAL A 175 -15.89 1.47 -14.37
C VAL A 175 -15.97 2.01 -15.80
N GLU A 176 -14.85 2.03 -16.54
CA GLU A 176 -14.78 2.50 -17.92
C GLU A 176 -15.09 1.41 -18.97
N ILE A 177 -15.38 0.17 -18.54
CA ILE A 177 -15.47 -1.00 -19.44
C ILE A 177 -16.43 -0.80 -20.61
N ARG A 178 -17.58 -0.11 -20.41
CA ARG A 178 -18.55 0.12 -21.50
C ARG A 178 -17.97 0.96 -22.63
N ARG A 179 -17.20 1.99 -22.29
CA ARG A 179 -16.57 2.88 -23.27
C ARG A 179 -15.41 2.16 -23.98
N LEU A 180 -14.64 1.37 -23.23
CA LEU A 180 -13.54 0.56 -23.77
C LEU A 180 -14.04 -0.54 -24.72
N GLN A 181 -15.15 -1.20 -24.39
CA GLN A 181 -15.81 -2.18 -25.28
C GLN A 181 -16.26 -1.54 -26.59
N GLN A 182 -16.84 -0.33 -26.55
CA GLN A 182 -17.24 0.38 -27.77
C GLN A 182 -16.05 0.70 -28.67
N ILE A 183 -14.93 1.17 -28.09
CA ILE A 183 -13.68 1.43 -28.82
C ILE A 183 -13.13 0.14 -29.44
N ALA A 184 -13.21 -0.96 -28.70
CA ALA A 184 -12.86 -2.31 -29.17
C ALA A 184 -13.92 -2.95 -30.09
N ARG A 185 -14.94 -2.19 -30.52
CA ARG A 185 -16.04 -2.64 -31.39
C ARG A 185 -16.78 -3.87 -30.86
N ASN A 186 -16.90 -3.96 -29.53
CA ASN A 186 -17.50 -5.05 -28.79
C ASN A 186 -16.89 -6.43 -29.09
N LYS A 187 -15.64 -6.49 -29.54
CA LYS A 187 -14.91 -7.75 -29.75
C LYS A 187 -14.30 -8.24 -28.45
N LEU A 188 -14.34 -9.56 -28.26
CA LEU A 188 -13.70 -10.25 -27.15
C LEU A 188 -12.64 -11.24 -27.68
N PRO A 189 -11.57 -11.54 -26.91
CA PRO A 189 -11.25 -10.97 -25.59
C PRO A 189 -10.86 -9.48 -25.64
N LEU A 190 -11.18 -8.75 -24.57
CA LEU A 190 -10.77 -7.35 -24.39
C LEU A 190 -9.71 -7.29 -23.28
N VAL A 191 -8.49 -6.90 -23.64
CA VAL A 191 -7.40 -6.69 -22.68
C VAL A 191 -7.32 -5.20 -22.36
N ILE A 192 -7.55 -4.87 -21.09
CA ILE A 192 -7.49 -3.49 -20.59
C ILE A 192 -6.22 -3.34 -19.76
N CYS A 193 -5.42 -2.34 -20.08
CA CYS A 193 -4.13 -2.08 -19.44
C CYS A 193 -4.14 -0.71 -18.79
N GLN A 194 -3.52 -0.59 -17.61
CA GLN A 194 -3.39 0.69 -16.92
C GLN A 194 -2.09 0.72 -16.12
N VAL A 195 -1.32 1.79 -16.27
CA VAL A 195 -0.15 2.09 -15.42
C VAL A 195 -0.42 3.37 -14.66
N GLY A 196 -0.25 3.36 -13.34
CA GLY A 196 -0.57 4.53 -12.54
C GLY A 196 -0.21 4.36 -11.07
N LYS A 197 -0.43 5.43 -10.30
CA LYS A 197 -0.25 5.41 -8.85
C LYS A 197 -1.44 4.77 -8.16
N ALA A 198 -1.17 4.07 -7.06
CA ALA A 198 -2.13 3.56 -6.10
C ALA A 198 -1.62 3.87 -4.70
N PHE A 199 -2.53 3.99 -3.73
CA PHE A 199 -2.21 4.51 -2.41
C PHE A 199 -2.75 3.57 -1.34
N ARG A 200 -1.89 3.19 -0.40
CA ARG A 200 -2.25 2.39 0.77
C ARG A 200 -1.74 3.10 2.02
N ASN A 201 -2.64 3.32 2.96
CA ASN A 201 -2.36 3.91 4.25
C ASN A 201 -1.82 2.83 5.18
N GLU A 202 -0.60 2.38 4.91
CA GLU A 202 0.04 1.29 5.64
C GLU A 202 0.32 1.67 7.10
N ILE A 203 0.02 0.77 8.04
CA ILE A 203 0.12 1.01 9.49
C ILE A 203 1.58 1.26 9.91
N SER A 204 2.51 0.50 9.35
CA SER A 204 3.94 0.58 9.63
C SER A 204 4.74 0.19 8.39
N PRO A 205 4.99 1.12 7.45
CA PRO A 205 5.83 0.88 6.28
C PRO A 205 7.24 0.45 6.69
N ARG A 206 7.78 -0.62 6.11
CA ARG A 206 9.10 -1.21 6.43
C ARG A 206 9.74 -1.81 5.17
N HIS A 207 11.07 -1.97 5.19
CA HIS A 207 11.85 -2.60 4.11
C HIS A 207 11.89 -1.81 2.79
N GLY A 208 12.03 -0.50 2.86
CA GLY A 208 12.33 0.29 1.67
C GLY A 208 11.12 0.48 0.74
N LEU A 209 11.31 0.22 -0.55
CA LEU A 209 10.26 0.29 -1.57
C LEU A 209 9.28 -0.90 -1.55
N ILE A 210 9.51 -1.90 -0.69
CA ILE A 210 8.64 -3.08 -0.58
C ILE A 210 7.32 -2.73 0.12
N ARG A 211 7.35 -1.80 1.09
CA ARG A 211 6.17 -1.27 1.79
C ARG A 211 6.31 0.20 2.15
#